data_AF-A0A2M7U2I8-F1
#
_entry.id   AF-A0A2M7U2I8-F1
#
_cell.length_a   1.000
_cell.length_b   1.000
_cell.length_c   1.000
_cell.angle_alpha   90.00
_cell.angle_beta   90.00
_cell.angle_gamma   90.00
#
_symmetry.space_group_name_H-M   'P 1'
#
loop_
_entity.id
_entity.type
_entity.pdbx_description
1 polymer ?
#
loop_
_entity_poly.entity_id
_entity_poly.type
_entity_poly.pdbx_seq_one_letter_code
_entity_poly.pdbx_strand_id
1 'polypeptide(L)'
;MDTAMLDLIISRVVFMSIVVFAAIIASILTVGFIYLIVLYIRLKKREQMAYDMSTFEIKIPRENEIKIDAAEQMFSSLSSIKKPGGFFSFLEVGDILAFEIVATKSNIRFYVSTPTKIADLIEKTIYGFYSQADIMRVEEPNIFFEKGSVAFATLVMKEEAYLPLKTYREIPSDSLSAILSALSKMGDNEGAIIQILLRGTDSKWKKAGKSYVSSTKKKEADPTEAKFDTSQKVLEKIDEKTTKTAFEGSIRIVVSSENKDISEAHLRNIKNAFSQFDSEQNSLTSPKIWFKSGFMMNFIYKFFPAFEFPYTKLTSTFTVDELASMFHFPNKTVETPHIQWLKARSAPVSSEVPTEGGTFLGMGYYRGIKRPIDIHLRDRMRHMYIIGKTGVGKSELLKEIIKQDIADGKGICVIDPHGDLIEDTLRYIPPERAEDVILFDPAETDRPLGLNLLEASTEEQKHFITGAIINLMYKLYDPQRTGIIGPRFEHAVRNAMLTIMSEPGSTFIEIVRVMTDQKFVQELLPKVKDPIVRRYWTDQIAQTSDFHKSEVLDYIVSKFGRFVTNQMMRNIIGQSKSAFDFRKVMD
;
A
#
# COMPACT_ATOMS: atom_id res chain seq x y z
N MET A 1 -12.70 56.82 -77.25
CA MET A 1 -11.77 56.28 -76.22
C MET A 1 -10.87 55.31 -76.95
N ASP A 2 -9.57 55.59 -76.96
CA ASP A 2 -8.55 54.91 -77.77
C ASP A 2 -8.51 53.41 -77.41
N THR A 3 -8.54 52.51 -78.39
CA THR A 3 -8.55 51.04 -78.16
C THR A 3 -7.32 50.58 -77.38
N ALA A 4 -6.18 51.24 -77.59
CA ALA A 4 -4.95 51.06 -76.82
C ALA A 4 -5.11 51.41 -75.33
N MET A 5 -5.96 52.39 -74.99
CA MET A 5 -6.23 52.77 -73.60
C MET A 5 -7.11 51.72 -72.90
N LEU A 6 -8.07 51.12 -73.64
CA LEU A 6 -8.92 50.06 -73.12
C LEU A 6 -8.13 48.76 -72.84
N ASP A 7 -7.25 48.37 -73.76
CA ASP A 7 -6.37 47.20 -73.58
C ASP A 7 -5.38 47.39 -72.42
N LEU A 8 -4.85 48.61 -72.25
CA LEU A 8 -4.00 48.96 -71.11
C LEU A 8 -4.76 48.87 -69.78
N ILE A 9 -6.02 49.31 -69.74
CA ILE A 9 -6.88 49.22 -68.55
C ILE A 9 -7.20 47.76 -68.23
N ILE A 10 -7.60 46.96 -69.23
CA ILE A 10 -7.91 45.54 -69.06
C ILE A 10 -6.68 44.77 -68.59
N SER A 11 -5.51 44.99 -69.20
CA SER A 11 -4.25 44.38 -68.77
C SER A 11 -3.89 44.73 -67.33
N ARG A 12 -4.08 46.00 -66.91
CA ARG A 12 -3.85 46.42 -65.52
C ARG A 12 -4.84 45.78 -64.55
N VAL A 13 -6.11 45.66 -64.92
CA VAL A 13 -7.13 45.00 -64.09
C VAL A 13 -6.80 43.51 -63.93
N VAL A 14 -6.48 42.81 -65.02
CA VAL A 14 -6.10 41.38 -64.98
C VAL A 14 -4.84 41.18 -64.15
N PHE A 15 -3.82 42.00 -64.31
CA PHE A 15 -2.59 41.94 -63.51
C PHE A 15 -2.88 42.17 -62.02
N MET A 16 -3.67 43.20 -61.68
CA MET A 16 -4.08 43.48 -60.30
C MET A 16 -4.90 42.33 -59.70
N SER A 17 -5.81 41.71 -60.46
CA SER A 17 -6.57 40.54 -60.02
C SER A 17 -5.66 39.33 -59.74
N ILE A 18 -4.67 39.08 -60.58
CA ILE A 18 -3.67 38.00 -60.36
C ILE A 18 -2.85 38.27 -59.10
N VAL A 19 -2.40 39.53 -58.89
CA VAL A 19 -1.64 39.93 -57.70
C VAL A 19 -2.48 39.76 -56.43
N VAL A 20 -3.74 40.18 -56.44
CA VAL A 20 -4.66 40.01 -55.31
C VAL A 20 -4.92 38.52 -55.04
N PHE A 21 -5.13 37.72 -56.08
CA PHE A 21 -5.34 36.28 -55.94
C PHE A 21 -4.10 35.56 -55.37
N ALA A 22 -2.92 35.89 -55.88
CA ALA A 22 -1.65 35.38 -55.36
C ALA A 22 -1.43 35.80 -53.90
N ALA A 23 -1.78 37.04 -53.53
CA ALA A 23 -1.70 37.53 -52.16
C ALA A 23 -2.68 36.81 -51.21
N ILE A 24 -3.89 36.47 -51.67
CA ILE A 24 -4.86 35.68 -50.90
C ILE A 24 -4.33 34.26 -50.68
N ILE A 25 -3.82 33.60 -51.73
CA ILE A 25 -3.23 32.26 -51.61
C ILE A 25 -2.03 32.29 -50.66
N ALA A 26 -1.11 33.24 -50.83
CA ALA A 26 0.04 33.39 -49.95
C ALA A 26 -0.38 33.63 -48.50
N SER A 27 -1.44 34.41 -48.26
CA SER A 27 -2.00 34.64 -46.93
C SER A 27 -2.61 33.37 -46.33
N ILE A 28 -3.37 32.60 -47.10
CA ILE A 28 -3.93 31.31 -46.66
C ILE A 28 -2.82 30.32 -46.33
N LEU A 29 -1.80 30.21 -47.18
CA LEU A 29 -0.64 29.34 -46.95
C LEU A 29 0.15 29.78 -45.71
N THR A 30 0.33 31.09 -45.51
CA THR A 30 1.02 31.64 -44.34
C THR A 30 0.23 31.37 -43.06
N VAL A 31 -1.08 31.60 -43.06
CA VAL A 31 -1.96 31.27 -41.92
C VAL A 31 -1.96 29.77 -41.64
N GLY A 32 -2.01 28.94 -42.68
CA GLY A 32 -1.91 27.49 -42.57
C GLY A 32 -0.57 27.04 -41.98
N PHE A 33 0.54 27.63 -42.44
CA PHE A 33 1.87 27.34 -41.91
C PHE A 33 2.03 27.77 -40.45
N ILE A 34 1.56 28.97 -40.09
CA ILE A 34 1.53 29.44 -38.69
C ILE A 34 0.68 28.49 -37.84
N TYR A 35 -0.50 28.09 -38.32
CA TYR A 35 -1.36 27.12 -37.63
C TYR A 35 -0.65 25.78 -37.40
N LEU A 36 0.09 25.26 -38.39
CA LEU A 36 0.88 24.04 -38.25
C LEU A 36 2.00 24.19 -37.22
N ILE A 37 2.70 25.33 -37.20
CA ILE A 37 3.72 25.62 -36.17
C ILE A 37 3.08 25.65 -34.78
N VAL A 38 1.96 26.34 -34.63
CA VAL A 38 1.20 26.41 -33.37
C VAL A 38 0.80 25.00 -32.93
N LEU A 39 0.26 24.20 -33.83
CA LEU A 39 -0.14 22.82 -33.56
C LEU A 39 1.07 21.98 -33.11
N TYR A 40 2.18 22.06 -33.83
CA TYR A 40 3.43 21.37 -33.48
C TYR A 40 3.93 21.74 -32.08
N ILE A 41 3.99 23.02 -31.75
CA ILE A 41 4.40 23.49 -30.42
C ILE A 41 3.46 22.95 -29.34
N ARG A 42 2.14 22.97 -29.58
CA ARG A 42 1.16 22.45 -28.62
C ARG A 42 1.29 20.94 -28.44
N LEU A 43 1.51 20.18 -29.51
CA LEU A 43 1.71 18.73 -29.43
C LEU A 43 2.96 18.40 -28.62
N LYS A 44 4.07 19.09 -28.87
CA LYS A 44 5.32 18.91 -28.12
C LYS A 44 5.15 19.24 -26.63
N LYS A 45 4.45 20.34 -26.30
CA LYS A 45 4.16 20.69 -24.90
C LYS A 45 3.23 19.68 -24.22
N ARG A 46 2.25 19.14 -24.94
CA ARG A 46 1.37 18.08 -24.40
C ARG A 46 2.17 16.84 -24.08
N GLU A 47 3.02 16.40 -24.99
CA GLU A 47 3.90 15.25 -24.80
C GLU A 47 4.80 15.41 -23.57
N GLN A 48 5.47 16.56 -23.43
CA GLN A 48 6.27 16.85 -22.25
C GLN A 48 5.46 16.78 -20.95
N MET A 49 4.25 17.36 -20.94
CA MET A 49 3.37 17.32 -19.77
C MET A 49 2.95 15.88 -19.42
N ALA A 50 2.70 15.01 -20.40
CA ALA A 50 2.36 13.61 -20.13
C ALA A 50 3.52 12.84 -19.48
N TYR A 51 4.76 13.09 -19.89
CA TYR A 51 5.94 12.51 -19.23
C TYR A 51 6.12 13.02 -17.79
N ASP A 52 5.69 14.25 -17.51
CA ASP A 52 5.81 14.89 -16.20
C ASP A 52 4.56 14.69 -15.31
N MET A 53 3.70 13.72 -15.60
CA MET A 53 2.53 13.39 -14.76
C MET A 53 2.95 12.56 -13.53
N SER A 54 2.34 12.87 -12.39
CA SER A 54 2.39 12.07 -11.17
C SER A 54 1.02 11.42 -10.96
N THR A 55 1.01 10.10 -10.74
CA THR A 55 -0.20 9.33 -10.46
C THR A 55 -0.21 8.91 -8.99
N PHE A 56 -1.34 9.16 -8.34
CA PHE A 56 -1.58 8.83 -6.94
C PHE A 56 -2.67 7.76 -6.85
N GLU A 57 -2.43 6.71 -6.06
CA GLU A 57 -3.48 5.80 -5.57
C GLU A 57 -4.03 6.37 -4.26
N ILE A 58 -5.35 6.48 -4.17
CA ILE A 58 -6.04 7.00 -2.98
C ILE A 58 -6.83 5.86 -2.35
N LYS A 59 -6.49 5.54 -1.10
CA LYS A 59 -7.23 4.61 -0.26
C LYS A 59 -7.85 5.35 0.88
N ILE A 60 -9.05 4.95 1.26
CA ILE A 60 -9.77 5.54 2.39
C ILE A 60 -10.23 4.45 3.36
N PRO A 61 -10.41 4.76 4.65
CA PRO A 61 -10.95 3.81 5.62
C PRO A 61 -12.38 3.41 5.25
N ARG A 62 -12.76 2.15 5.52
CA ARG A 62 -14.13 1.68 5.30
C ARG A 62 -15.17 2.41 6.15
N GLU A 63 -14.79 2.78 7.37
CA GLU A 63 -15.62 3.54 8.32
C GLU A 63 -15.72 5.04 7.97
N ASN A 64 -15.31 5.44 6.77
CA ASN A 64 -15.36 6.83 6.33
C ASN A 64 -16.81 7.36 6.34
N GLU A 65 -17.05 8.44 7.08
CA GLU A 65 -18.37 9.11 7.17
C GLU A 65 -18.47 10.38 6.31
N ILE A 66 -17.42 10.69 5.54
CA ILE A 66 -17.39 11.89 4.70
C ILE A 66 -18.46 11.78 3.62
N LYS A 67 -19.33 12.79 3.57
CA LYS A 67 -20.45 12.92 2.63
C LYS A 67 -19.98 13.48 1.28
N ILE A 68 -20.84 13.36 0.25
CA ILE A 68 -20.54 13.72 -1.15
C ILE A 68 -20.32 15.24 -1.32
N ASP A 69 -20.91 16.08 -0.46
CA ASP A 69 -20.68 17.54 -0.44
C ASP A 69 -19.21 17.92 -0.18
N ALA A 70 -18.46 17.07 0.55
CA ALA A 70 -17.02 17.27 0.69
C ALA A 70 -16.26 17.11 -0.63
N ALA A 71 -16.70 16.22 -1.52
CA ALA A 71 -16.14 16.09 -2.87
C ALA A 71 -16.44 17.33 -3.72
N GLU A 72 -17.65 17.89 -3.61
CA GLU A 72 -18.03 19.15 -4.28
C GLU A 72 -17.13 20.30 -3.83
N GLN A 73 -16.89 20.42 -2.52
CA GLN A 73 -15.98 21.42 -1.96
C GLN A 73 -14.52 21.18 -2.40
N MET A 74 -14.09 19.91 -2.46
CA MET A 74 -12.79 19.51 -2.98
C MET A 74 -12.62 20.01 -4.42
N PHE A 75 -13.54 19.67 -5.33
CA PHE A 75 -13.49 20.16 -6.72
C PHE A 75 -13.55 21.69 -6.81
N SER A 76 -14.33 22.35 -5.95
CA SER A 76 -14.39 23.81 -5.90
C SER A 76 -13.04 24.44 -5.53
N SER A 77 -12.30 23.85 -4.59
CA SER A 77 -10.96 24.30 -4.20
C SER A 77 -9.93 24.18 -5.33
N LEU A 78 -10.17 23.29 -6.30
CA LEU A 78 -9.35 23.10 -7.49
C LEU A 78 -9.60 24.17 -8.58
N SER A 79 -10.51 25.13 -8.34
CA SER A 79 -10.80 26.24 -9.27
C SER A 79 -9.63 27.19 -9.52
N SER A 80 -8.59 27.11 -8.69
CA SER A 80 -7.30 27.78 -8.93
C SER A 80 -6.63 27.30 -10.22
N ILE A 81 -6.98 26.10 -10.69
CA ILE A 81 -6.52 25.53 -11.96
C ILE A 81 -7.29 26.21 -13.11
N LYS A 82 -6.75 27.32 -13.59
CA LYS A 82 -7.33 28.11 -14.69
C LYS A 82 -6.74 27.68 -16.03
N LYS A 83 -7.51 27.94 -17.10
CA LYS A 83 -6.96 27.90 -18.46
C LYS A 83 -5.80 28.90 -18.57
N PRO A 84 -4.76 28.59 -19.36
CA PRO A 84 -3.72 29.54 -19.70
C PRO A 84 -4.29 30.88 -20.14
N GLY A 85 -3.79 31.97 -19.56
CA GLY A 85 -4.20 33.34 -19.87
C GLY A 85 -3.17 34.08 -20.72
N GLY A 86 -3.54 35.25 -21.26
CA GLY A 86 -2.62 36.13 -22.00
C GLY A 86 -2.63 35.96 -23.52
N PHE A 87 -1.88 36.83 -24.20
CA PHE A 87 -1.86 36.96 -25.66
C PHE A 87 -1.43 35.67 -26.39
N PHE A 88 -0.55 34.87 -25.76
CA PHE A 88 -0.04 33.61 -26.31
C PHE A 88 -0.69 32.35 -25.71
N SER A 89 -1.81 32.48 -24.98
CA SER A 89 -2.52 31.34 -24.36
C SER A 89 -2.88 30.21 -25.32
N PHE A 90 -3.05 30.52 -26.61
CA PHE A 90 -3.29 29.53 -27.65
C PHE A 90 -2.11 28.56 -27.87
N LEU A 91 -0.89 28.92 -27.46
CA LEU A 91 0.32 28.08 -27.49
C LEU A 91 0.52 27.26 -26.21
N GLU A 92 -0.27 27.48 -25.17
CA GLU A 92 -0.12 26.80 -23.89
C GLU A 92 -1.08 25.62 -23.74
N VAL A 93 -0.71 24.72 -22.84
CA VAL A 93 -1.49 23.56 -22.43
C VAL A 93 -1.80 23.79 -20.96
N GLY A 94 -3.09 23.91 -20.64
CA GLY A 94 -3.51 24.08 -19.25
C GLY A 94 -3.27 22.82 -18.44
N ASP A 95 -3.21 22.97 -17.12
CA ASP A 95 -3.06 21.83 -16.23
C ASP A 95 -4.27 20.89 -16.36
N ILE A 96 -3.96 19.60 -16.38
CA ILE A 96 -4.93 18.53 -16.55
C ILE A 96 -4.97 17.73 -15.26
N LEU A 97 -6.17 17.41 -14.79
CA LEU A 97 -6.38 16.45 -13.72
C LEU A 97 -7.12 15.24 -14.29
N ALA A 98 -6.70 14.03 -13.96
CA ALA A 98 -7.45 12.82 -14.27
C ALA A 98 -7.89 12.16 -12.96
N PHE A 99 -9.19 12.04 -12.75
CA PHE A 99 -9.77 11.24 -11.67
C PHE A 99 -10.20 9.90 -12.26
N GLU A 100 -9.68 8.81 -11.73
CA GLU A 100 -9.82 7.49 -12.34
C GLU A 100 -10.35 6.46 -11.35
N ILE A 101 -11.31 5.65 -11.80
CA ILE A 101 -11.74 4.44 -11.10
C ILE A 101 -11.30 3.26 -11.95
N VAL A 102 -10.44 2.41 -11.39
CA VAL A 102 -9.87 1.26 -12.09
C VAL A 102 -10.35 0.00 -11.44
N ALA A 103 -10.91 -0.90 -12.26
CA ALA A 103 -11.40 -2.19 -11.83
C ALA A 103 -10.68 -3.31 -12.59
N THR A 104 -10.27 -4.32 -11.84
CA THR A 104 -9.73 -5.61 -12.30
C THR A 104 -10.40 -6.71 -11.48
N LYS A 105 -10.09 -7.98 -11.73
CA LYS A 105 -10.66 -9.09 -10.95
C LYS A 105 -10.59 -8.84 -9.45
N SER A 106 -11.77 -8.78 -8.84
CA SER A 106 -11.92 -8.61 -7.38
C SER A 106 -11.18 -7.41 -6.79
N ASN A 107 -10.95 -6.35 -7.57
CA ASN A 107 -10.13 -5.22 -7.15
C ASN A 107 -10.56 -3.91 -7.84
N ILE A 108 -11.11 -2.98 -7.06
CA ILE A 108 -11.48 -1.61 -7.48
C ILE A 108 -10.64 -0.60 -6.70
N ARG A 109 -9.99 0.32 -7.42
CA ARG A 109 -9.06 1.32 -6.89
C ARG A 109 -9.34 2.70 -7.48
N PHE A 110 -8.98 3.73 -6.72
CA PHE A 110 -9.18 5.12 -7.09
C PHE A 110 -7.82 5.79 -7.29
N TYR A 111 -7.70 6.55 -8.38
CA TYR A 111 -6.48 7.24 -8.74
C TYR A 111 -6.74 8.69 -9.09
N VAL A 112 -5.73 9.52 -8.84
CA VAL A 112 -5.68 10.90 -9.33
C VAL A 112 -4.33 11.11 -10.00
N SER A 113 -4.36 11.54 -11.26
CA SER A 113 -3.15 11.89 -12.01
C SER A 113 -3.11 13.38 -12.30
N THR A 114 -1.96 14.00 -12.10
CA THR A 114 -1.77 15.45 -12.21
C THR A 114 -0.32 15.80 -12.59
N PRO A 115 -0.04 16.94 -13.26
CA PRO A 115 1.31 17.39 -13.49
C PRO A 115 2.11 17.52 -12.20
N THR A 116 3.36 17.06 -12.21
CA THR A 116 4.24 17.01 -11.02
C THR A 116 4.38 18.38 -10.34
N LYS A 117 4.34 19.48 -11.11
CA LYS A 117 4.40 20.85 -10.57
C LYS A 117 3.24 21.23 -9.63
N ILE A 118 2.09 20.57 -9.72
CA ILE A 118 0.92 20.81 -8.86
C ILE A 118 0.53 19.59 -8.01
N ALA A 119 1.34 18.54 -8.02
CA ALA A 119 1.14 17.33 -7.23
C ALA A 119 0.90 17.62 -5.73
N ASP A 120 1.79 18.39 -5.11
CA ASP A 120 1.69 18.76 -3.69
C ASP A 120 0.40 19.53 -3.35
N LEU A 121 -0.06 20.39 -4.26
CA LEU A 121 -1.35 21.09 -4.12
C LEU A 121 -2.51 20.09 -4.10
N ILE A 122 -2.52 19.13 -5.03
CA ILE A 122 -3.58 18.11 -5.13
C ILE A 122 -3.58 17.21 -3.89
N GLU A 123 -2.41 16.72 -3.46
CA GLU A 123 -2.29 15.92 -2.24
C GLU A 123 -2.84 16.66 -1.02
N LYS A 124 -2.42 17.92 -0.81
CA LYS A 124 -2.90 18.76 0.29
C LYS A 124 -4.40 19.03 0.22
N THR A 125 -4.94 19.27 -0.98
CA THR A 125 -6.38 19.43 -1.18
C THR A 125 -7.14 18.16 -0.80
N ILE A 126 -6.72 16.99 -1.29
CA ILE A 126 -7.36 15.72 -0.94
C ILE A 126 -7.28 15.49 0.57
N TYR A 127 -6.11 15.70 1.20
CA TYR A 127 -5.96 15.58 2.65
C TYR A 127 -6.80 16.57 3.46
N GLY A 128 -7.10 17.75 2.90
CA GLY A 128 -7.95 18.76 3.53
C GLY A 128 -9.39 18.29 3.69
N PHE A 129 -9.92 17.57 2.70
CA PHE A 129 -11.29 17.05 2.72
C PHE A 129 -11.37 15.60 3.23
N TYR A 130 -10.35 14.79 2.95
CA TYR A 130 -10.22 13.39 3.30
C TYR A 130 -8.98 13.17 4.18
N SER A 131 -9.06 13.64 5.43
CA SER A 131 -7.92 13.67 6.37
C SER A 131 -7.31 12.31 6.71
N GLN A 132 -8.10 11.24 6.54
CA GLN A 132 -7.69 9.85 6.78
C GLN A 132 -7.38 9.07 5.49
N ALA A 133 -7.39 9.72 4.34
CA ALA A 133 -6.93 9.08 3.11
C ALA A 133 -5.47 8.66 3.24
N ASP A 134 -5.09 7.58 2.59
CA ASP A 134 -3.72 7.22 2.32
C ASP A 134 -3.46 7.49 0.83
N ILE A 135 -2.51 8.38 0.55
CA ILE A 135 -2.19 8.85 -0.80
C ILE A 135 -0.77 8.38 -1.10
N MET A 136 -0.64 7.46 -2.06
CA MET A 136 0.63 6.89 -2.46
C MET A 136 0.92 7.23 -3.92
N ARG A 137 2.11 7.74 -4.21
CA ARG A 137 2.58 7.86 -5.60
C ARG A 137 2.87 6.47 -6.15
N VAL A 138 2.30 6.16 -7.31
CA VAL A 138 2.37 4.84 -7.95
C VAL A 138 2.59 4.99 -9.46
N GLU A 139 2.97 3.91 -10.10
CA GLU A 139 2.95 3.82 -11.56
C GLU A 139 1.50 3.76 -12.07
N GLU A 140 1.31 4.14 -13.34
CA GLU A 140 -0.02 4.14 -13.94
C GLU A 140 -0.59 2.71 -14.01
N PRO A 141 -1.86 2.52 -13.63
CA PRO A 141 -2.47 1.20 -13.66
C PRO A 141 -2.65 0.72 -15.11
N ASN A 142 -2.25 -0.52 -15.39
CA ASN A 142 -2.43 -1.15 -16.69
C ASN A 142 -3.58 -2.19 -16.63
N ILE A 143 -4.58 -2.02 -17.49
CA ILE A 143 -5.69 -2.97 -17.67
C ILE A 143 -5.60 -3.78 -18.98
N PHE A 144 -4.59 -3.51 -19.82
CA PHE A 144 -4.47 -4.10 -21.14
C PHE A 144 -3.76 -5.44 -21.10
N PHE A 145 -4.28 -6.38 -21.89
CA PHE A 145 -3.69 -7.70 -22.11
C PHE A 145 -3.21 -7.77 -23.56
N GLU A 146 -2.03 -8.36 -23.83
CA GLU A 146 -1.43 -8.38 -25.18
C GLU A 146 -2.34 -9.00 -26.25
N LYS A 147 -3.19 -9.97 -25.87
CA LYS A 147 -4.15 -10.63 -26.76
C LYS A 147 -5.61 -10.20 -26.51
N GLY A 148 -5.83 -9.14 -25.73
CA GLY A 148 -7.16 -8.67 -25.35
C GLY A 148 -7.85 -7.82 -26.42
N SER A 149 -9.17 -7.86 -26.44
CA SER A 149 -10.01 -6.91 -27.15
C SER A 149 -10.33 -5.70 -26.27
N VAL A 150 -10.33 -4.51 -26.86
CA VAL A 150 -10.61 -3.25 -26.19
C VAL A 150 -11.92 -2.64 -26.69
N ALA A 151 -12.82 -2.32 -25.78
CA ALA A 151 -14.00 -1.52 -26.03
C ALA A 151 -13.89 -0.18 -25.30
N PHE A 152 -14.35 0.89 -25.93
CA PHE A 152 -14.24 2.22 -25.33
C PHE A 152 -15.40 3.14 -25.72
N ALA A 153 -15.65 4.13 -24.87
CA ALA A 153 -16.62 5.19 -25.10
C ALA A 153 -16.17 6.48 -24.45
N THR A 154 -16.71 7.59 -24.94
CA THR A 154 -16.75 8.85 -24.19
C THR A 154 -18.20 9.21 -23.90
N LEU A 155 -18.44 9.88 -22.77
CA LEU A 155 -19.73 10.44 -22.39
C LEU A 155 -19.64 11.97 -22.40
N VAL A 156 -20.61 12.60 -23.06
CA VAL A 156 -20.74 14.05 -23.19
C VAL A 156 -22.18 14.45 -22.93
N MET A 157 -22.40 15.69 -22.49
CA MET A 157 -23.75 16.26 -22.40
C MET A 157 -24.38 16.34 -23.80
N LYS A 158 -25.61 15.85 -23.91
CA LYS A 158 -26.39 15.91 -25.15
C LYS A 158 -26.81 17.34 -25.47
N GLU A 159 -27.28 18.06 -24.47
CA GLU A 159 -27.75 19.45 -24.59
C GLU A 159 -26.69 20.44 -24.09
N GLU A 160 -26.94 21.73 -24.24
CA GLU A 160 -26.00 22.79 -23.86
C GLU A 160 -25.60 22.76 -22.37
N ALA A 161 -24.35 23.14 -22.08
CA ALA A 161 -23.76 22.95 -20.76
C ALA A 161 -24.42 23.74 -19.63
N TYR A 162 -25.21 24.77 -19.93
CA TYR A 162 -25.98 25.51 -18.91
C TYR A 162 -27.25 24.77 -18.47
N LEU A 163 -27.67 23.71 -19.20
CA LEU A 163 -28.77 22.84 -18.80
C LEU A 163 -28.25 21.79 -17.80
N PRO A 164 -28.88 21.64 -16.62
CA PRO A 164 -28.36 20.82 -15.53
C PRO A 164 -28.55 19.32 -15.75
N LEU A 165 -27.56 18.52 -15.35
CA LEU A 165 -27.73 17.09 -15.07
C LEU A 165 -28.32 16.90 -13.66
N LYS A 166 -28.77 15.67 -13.37
CA LYS A 166 -29.19 15.30 -12.02
C LYS A 166 -27.96 15.18 -11.14
N THR A 167 -28.02 15.77 -9.95
CA THR A 167 -26.92 15.74 -8.97
C THR A 167 -27.20 14.75 -7.84
N TYR A 168 -26.18 14.47 -7.03
CA TYR A 168 -26.26 13.61 -5.85
C TYR A 168 -27.33 14.06 -4.83
N ARG A 169 -27.77 15.33 -4.88
CA ARG A 169 -28.83 15.87 -4.02
C ARG A 169 -30.22 15.37 -4.43
N GLU A 170 -30.39 14.97 -5.69
CA GLU A 170 -31.63 14.45 -6.26
C GLU A 170 -31.64 12.91 -6.34
N ILE A 171 -30.52 12.26 -6.01
CA ILE A 171 -30.38 10.80 -6.03
C ILE A 171 -30.52 10.29 -4.58
N PRO A 172 -31.44 9.35 -4.29
CA PRO A 172 -31.76 8.95 -2.92
C PRO A 172 -30.65 8.13 -2.23
N SER A 173 -29.79 7.47 -3.02
CA SER A 173 -28.66 6.68 -2.55
C SER A 173 -27.35 7.27 -3.04
N ASP A 174 -26.22 6.80 -2.51
CA ASP A 174 -24.91 7.21 -3.00
C ASP A 174 -24.76 6.87 -4.50
N SER A 175 -24.54 7.92 -5.31
CA SER A 175 -24.50 7.85 -6.78
C SER A 175 -23.33 7.03 -7.33
N LEU A 176 -22.28 6.82 -6.55
CA LEU A 176 -21.14 6.00 -6.94
C LEU A 176 -21.47 4.49 -6.90
N SER A 177 -22.48 4.09 -6.12
CA SER A 177 -22.85 2.69 -5.92
C SER A 177 -23.20 1.97 -7.22
N ALA A 178 -23.94 2.62 -8.12
CA ALA A 178 -24.31 2.04 -9.41
C ALA A 178 -23.08 1.88 -10.34
N ILE A 179 -22.16 2.86 -10.32
CA ILE A 179 -20.91 2.81 -11.08
C ILE A 179 -20.02 1.68 -10.58
N LEU A 180 -19.82 1.58 -9.26
CA LEU A 180 -18.97 0.55 -8.64
C LEU A 180 -19.56 -0.85 -8.80
N SER A 181 -20.88 -0.99 -8.72
CA SER A 181 -21.57 -2.27 -8.97
C SER A 181 -21.32 -2.77 -10.39
N ALA A 182 -21.39 -1.89 -11.40
CA ALA A 182 -21.04 -2.23 -12.78
C ALA A 182 -19.57 -2.69 -12.91
N LEU A 183 -18.66 -2.06 -12.16
CA LEU A 183 -17.23 -2.40 -12.14
C LEU A 183 -16.87 -3.66 -11.34
N SER A 184 -17.68 -4.03 -10.35
CA SER A 184 -17.40 -5.18 -9.46
C SER A 184 -17.44 -6.55 -10.15
N LYS A 185 -17.99 -6.62 -11.36
CA LYS A 185 -18.22 -7.86 -12.12
C LYS A 185 -17.06 -8.25 -13.05
N MET A 186 -15.90 -7.61 -12.94
CA MET A 186 -14.72 -7.96 -13.75
C MET A 186 -14.23 -9.38 -13.41
N GLY A 187 -14.07 -10.22 -14.43
CA GLY A 187 -13.52 -11.57 -14.37
C GLY A 187 -11.99 -11.62 -14.50
N ASP A 188 -11.47 -12.84 -14.70
CA ASP A 188 -10.05 -13.05 -15.03
C ASP A 188 -9.70 -12.41 -16.37
N ASN A 189 -8.52 -11.79 -16.44
CA ASN A 189 -8.04 -11.11 -17.65
C ASN A 189 -9.04 -10.06 -18.21
N GLU A 190 -9.78 -9.42 -17.31
CA GLU A 190 -10.67 -8.30 -17.60
C GLU A 190 -10.28 -7.08 -16.76
N GLY A 191 -10.39 -5.90 -17.36
CA GLY A 191 -10.17 -4.65 -16.65
C GLY A 191 -10.91 -3.48 -17.28
N ALA A 192 -11.28 -2.52 -16.45
CA ALA A 192 -11.99 -1.31 -16.86
C ALA A 192 -11.41 -0.08 -16.17
N ILE A 193 -11.31 1.02 -16.91
CA ILE A 193 -10.95 2.34 -16.38
C ILE A 193 -12.07 3.31 -16.76
N ILE A 194 -12.60 3.99 -15.75
CA ILE A 194 -13.41 5.20 -15.92
C ILE A 194 -12.49 6.38 -15.63
N GLN A 195 -12.20 7.19 -16.64
CA GLN A 195 -11.34 8.38 -16.55
C GLN A 195 -12.20 9.64 -16.70
N ILE A 196 -12.22 10.48 -15.67
CA ILE A 196 -12.79 11.83 -15.71
C ILE A 196 -11.62 12.81 -15.80
N LEU A 197 -11.36 13.25 -17.03
CA LEU A 197 -10.32 14.21 -17.33
C LEU A 197 -10.86 15.63 -17.17
N LEU A 198 -10.19 16.49 -16.42
CA LEU A 198 -10.61 17.85 -16.09
C LEU A 198 -9.53 18.87 -16.46
N ARG A 199 -9.97 20.03 -16.92
CA ARG A 199 -9.16 21.26 -17.03
C ARG A 199 -10.02 22.48 -16.72
N GLY A 200 -9.40 23.61 -16.41
CA GLY A 200 -10.14 24.86 -16.22
C GLY A 200 -11.07 25.16 -17.42
N THR A 201 -12.20 25.81 -17.19
CA THR A 201 -13.15 26.21 -18.25
C THR A 201 -13.22 27.72 -18.43
N ASP A 202 -13.85 28.18 -19.51
CA ASP A 202 -14.13 29.59 -19.73
C ASP A 202 -15.52 29.99 -19.20
N SER A 203 -15.84 31.28 -19.22
CA SER A 203 -17.14 31.79 -18.75
C SER A 203 -18.23 31.86 -19.83
N LYS A 204 -17.99 31.33 -21.03
CA LYS A 204 -18.94 31.45 -22.15
C LYS A 204 -20.24 30.73 -21.87
N TRP A 205 -20.17 29.51 -21.32
CA TRP A 205 -21.35 28.72 -20.96
C TRP A 205 -22.21 29.44 -19.91
N LYS A 206 -21.59 30.11 -18.93
CA LYS A 206 -22.31 30.93 -17.92
C LYS A 206 -23.05 32.09 -18.57
N LYS A 207 -22.40 32.80 -19.49
CA LYS A 207 -23.03 33.91 -20.24
C LYS A 207 -24.19 33.41 -21.10
N ALA A 208 -24.02 32.27 -21.78
CA ALA A 208 -25.08 31.65 -22.57
C ALA A 208 -26.29 31.28 -21.71
N GLY A 209 -26.07 30.65 -20.54
CA GLY A 209 -27.15 30.32 -19.60
C GLY A 209 -27.89 31.55 -19.07
N LYS A 210 -27.16 32.60 -18.64
CA LYS A 210 -27.78 33.86 -18.19
C LYS A 210 -28.54 34.57 -19.31
N SER A 211 -28.00 34.55 -20.53
CA SER A 211 -28.68 35.08 -21.72
C SER A 211 -29.96 34.29 -22.01
N TYR A 212 -29.92 32.97 -21.92
CA TYR A 212 -31.09 32.10 -22.09
C TYR A 212 -32.18 32.48 -21.07
N VAL A 213 -31.87 32.46 -19.76
CA VAL A 213 -32.81 32.80 -18.69
C VAL A 213 -33.42 34.19 -18.88
N SER A 214 -32.59 35.21 -19.17
CA SER A 214 -33.07 36.57 -19.38
C SER A 214 -33.94 36.72 -20.65
N SER A 215 -33.61 36.01 -21.73
CA SER A 215 -34.39 36.03 -22.97
C SER A 215 -35.74 35.33 -22.83
N THR A 216 -35.78 34.20 -22.11
CA THR A 216 -37.01 33.45 -21.86
C THR A 216 -37.95 34.25 -20.95
N LYS A 217 -37.45 34.82 -19.85
CA LYS A 217 -38.25 35.69 -18.97
C LYS A 217 -38.83 36.91 -19.70
N LYS A 218 -38.10 37.48 -20.66
CA LYS A 218 -38.59 38.59 -21.49
C LYS A 218 -39.71 38.16 -22.45
N LYS A 219 -39.56 36.98 -23.09
CA LYS A 219 -40.59 36.42 -23.98
C LYS A 219 -41.87 36.02 -23.24
N GLU A 220 -41.74 35.48 -22.03
CA GLU A 220 -42.88 35.14 -21.17
C GLU A 220 -43.61 36.37 -20.62
N ALA A 221 -42.91 37.52 -20.51
CA ALA A 221 -43.48 38.80 -20.08
C ALA A 221 -44.10 39.61 -21.23
N ASP A 222 -43.87 39.24 -22.49
CA ASP A 222 -44.46 39.90 -23.66
C ASP A 222 -45.87 39.34 -23.95
N PRO A 223 -46.94 40.15 -23.87
CA PRO A 223 -48.32 39.69 -24.11
C PRO A 223 -48.57 39.11 -25.52
N THR A 224 -47.69 39.38 -26.49
CA THR A 224 -47.83 38.97 -27.89
C THR A 224 -47.05 37.70 -28.25
N GLU A 225 -46.03 37.34 -27.47
CA GLU A 225 -45.16 36.16 -27.70
C GLU A 225 -45.20 35.12 -26.56
N ALA A 226 -46.02 35.33 -25.52
CA ALA A 226 -46.05 34.50 -24.32
C ALA A 226 -46.38 33.02 -24.63
N LYS A 227 -45.34 32.18 -24.62
CA LYS A 227 -45.43 30.72 -24.51
C LYS A 227 -44.72 30.28 -23.24
N PHE A 228 -45.46 29.71 -22.30
CA PHE A 228 -44.92 29.17 -21.04
C PHE A 228 -44.35 27.75 -21.26
N ASP A 229 -43.43 27.60 -22.20
CA ASP A 229 -42.85 26.29 -22.56
C ASP A 229 -41.82 25.82 -21.52
N THR A 230 -41.27 26.72 -20.70
CA THR A 230 -40.27 26.38 -19.66
C THR A 230 -40.80 26.70 -18.27
N SER A 231 -40.77 25.73 -17.35
CA SER A 231 -41.21 26.00 -15.98
C SER A 231 -40.25 26.93 -15.24
N GLN A 232 -40.79 27.78 -14.35
CA GLN A 232 -39.98 28.68 -13.52
C GLN A 232 -38.89 27.94 -12.73
N LYS A 233 -39.20 26.73 -12.24
CA LYS A 233 -38.26 25.86 -11.53
C LYS A 233 -37.04 25.48 -12.38
N VAL A 234 -37.22 25.30 -13.70
CA VAL A 234 -36.11 25.01 -14.62
C VAL A 234 -35.23 26.24 -14.81
N LEU A 235 -35.83 27.43 -14.94
CA LEU A 235 -35.07 28.68 -15.04
C LEU A 235 -34.25 28.97 -13.78
N GLU A 236 -34.80 28.68 -12.59
CA GLU A 236 -34.10 28.78 -11.31
C GLU A 236 -32.92 27.80 -11.22
N LYS A 237 -33.11 26.54 -11.64
CA LYS A 237 -32.02 25.55 -11.70
C LYS A 237 -30.89 25.97 -12.65
N ILE A 238 -31.22 26.54 -13.82
CA ILE A 238 -30.22 27.06 -14.76
C ILE A 238 -29.46 28.23 -14.13
N ASP A 239 -30.17 29.18 -13.51
CA ASP A 239 -29.53 30.32 -12.87
C ASP A 239 -28.58 29.88 -11.75
N GLU A 240 -29.03 28.99 -10.85
CA GLU A 240 -28.20 28.37 -9.81
C GLU A 240 -26.95 27.71 -10.41
N LYS A 241 -27.11 26.87 -11.44
CA LYS A 241 -25.99 26.19 -12.11
C LYS A 241 -24.95 27.19 -12.63
N THR A 242 -25.38 28.30 -13.25
CA THR A 242 -24.45 29.29 -13.82
C THR A 242 -23.62 30.04 -12.76
N THR A 243 -24.04 30.03 -11.49
CA THR A 243 -23.27 30.63 -10.39
C THR A 243 -22.09 29.74 -9.98
N LYS A 244 -22.22 28.41 -10.10
CA LYS A 244 -21.25 27.42 -9.63
C LYS A 244 -19.94 27.43 -10.41
N THR A 245 -18.87 26.97 -9.75
CA THR A 245 -17.60 26.65 -10.41
C THR A 245 -17.80 25.45 -11.34
N ALA A 246 -17.11 25.44 -12.49
CA ALA A 246 -17.16 24.36 -13.45
C ALA A 246 -15.79 24.08 -14.07
N PHE A 247 -15.65 22.88 -14.62
CA PHE A 247 -14.48 22.44 -15.36
C PHE A 247 -14.89 21.93 -16.73
N GLU A 248 -14.00 22.08 -17.69
CA GLU A 248 -14.15 21.37 -18.96
C GLU A 248 -13.67 19.94 -18.73
N GLY A 249 -14.56 18.98 -18.96
CA GLY A 249 -14.34 17.58 -18.67
C GLY A 249 -14.50 16.66 -19.88
N SER A 250 -13.82 15.52 -19.86
CA SER A 250 -14.02 14.39 -20.76
C SER A 250 -14.15 13.13 -19.93
N ILE A 251 -15.34 12.51 -19.96
CA ILE A 251 -15.59 11.23 -19.30
C ILE A 251 -15.31 10.14 -20.33
N ARG A 252 -14.40 9.23 -19.99
CA ARG A 252 -13.95 8.14 -20.86
C ARG A 252 -14.06 6.82 -20.13
N ILE A 253 -14.53 5.83 -20.84
CA ILE A 253 -14.63 4.46 -20.33
C ILE A 253 -13.84 3.59 -21.30
N VAL A 254 -12.87 2.86 -20.77
CA VAL A 254 -12.07 1.89 -21.52
C VAL A 254 -12.17 0.55 -20.81
N VAL A 255 -12.49 -0.49 -21.56
CA VAL A 255 -12.60 -1.86 -21.07
C VAL A 255 -11.72 -2.74 -21.94
N SER A 256 -10.99 -3.64 -21.30
CA SER A 256 -10.12 -4.64 -21.90
C SER A 256 -10.54 -6.01 -21.39
N SER A 257 -10.73 -6.97 -22.29
CA SER A 257 -11.04 -8.36 -21.95
C SER A 257 -10.55 -9.32 -23.05
N GLU A 258 -10.52 -10.62 -22.78
CA GLU A 258 -10.11 -11.61 -23.80
C GLU A 258 -11.04 -11.63 -25.03
N ASN A 259 -12.35 -11.47 -24.82
CA ASN A 259 -13.35 -11.49 -25.88
C ASN A 259 -13.95 -10.09 -26.11
N LYS A 260 -14.14 -9.71 -27.38
CA LYS A 260 -14.81 -8.49 -27.78
C LYS A 260 -16.23 -8.37 -27.21
N ASP A 261 -17.03 -9.42 -27.23
CA ASP A 261 -18.42 -9.37 -26.76
C ASP A 261 -18.50 -9.04 -25.27
N ILE A 262 -17.55 -9.57 -24.49
CA ILE A 262 -17.40 -9.29 -23.06
C ILE A 262 -17.01 -7.81 -22.85
N SER A 263 -16.00 -7.30 -23.58
CA SER A 263 -15.57 -5.91 -23.46
C SER A 263 -16.72 -4.94 -23.78
N GLU A 264 -17.52 -5.23 -24.82
CA GLU A 264 -18.68 -4.42 -25.20
C GLU A 264 -19.83 -4.53 -24.19
N ALA A 265 -20.06 -5.71 -23.61
CA ALA A 265 -21.07 -5.91 -22.56
C ALA A 265 -20.73 -5.11 -21.29
N HIS A 266 -19.48 -5.18 -20.82
CA HIS A 266 -19.00 -4.40 -19.68
C HIS A 266 -19.04 -2.90 -19.96
N LEU A 267 -18.59 -2.47 -21.14
CA LEU A 267 -18.68 -1.06 -21.54
C LEU A 267 -20.13 -0.56 -21.50
N ARG A 268 -21.08 -1.34 -22.01
CA ARG A 268 -22.51 -1.01 -21.98
C ARG A 268 -23.05 -0.93 -20.55
N ASN A 269 -22.69 -1.87 -19.68
CA ASN A 269 -23.09 -1.86 -18.27
C ASN A 269 -22.59 -0.61 -17.55
N ILE A 270 -21.32 -0.24 -17.75
CA ILE A 270 -20.74 0.97 -17.16
C ILE A 270 -21.44 2.22 -17.71
N LYS A 271 -21.66 2.32 -19.03
CA LYS A 271 -22.41 3.44 -19.63
C LYS A 271 -23.81 3.58 -19.04
N ASN A 272 -24.53 2.46 -18.86
CA ASN A 272 -25.87 2.47 -18.28
C ASN A 272 -25.86 2.97 -16.82
N ALA A 273 -24.80 2.73 -16.06
CA ALA A 273 -24.68 3.28 -14.70
C ALA A 273 -24.62 4.82 -14.67
N PHE A 274 -24.23 5.47 -15.77
CA PHE A 274 -24.24 6.93 -15.88
C PHE A 274 -25.62 7.52 -16.23
N SER A 275 -26.59 6.73 -16.70
CA SER A 275 -27.93 7.26 -17.02
C SER A 275 -28.69 7.74 -15.78
N GLN A 276 -28.25 7.37 -14.57
CA GLN A 276 -28.80 7.90 -13.32
C GLN A 276 -28.66 9.43 -13.22
N PHE A 277 -27.67 10.02 -13.89
CA PHE A 277 -27.40 11.45 -13.92
C PHE A 277 -28.25 12.20 -14.95
N ASP A 278 -29.04 11.48 -15.76
CA ASP A 278 -29.93 12.11 -16.72
C ASP A 278 -31.05 12.85 -15.97
N SER A 279 -31.30 14.08 -16.42
CA SER A 279 -32.40 14.94 -15.99
C SER A 279 -33.38 15.12 -17.15
N GLU A 280 -34.50 15.80 -16.89
CA GLU A 280 -35.41 16.22 -17.94
C GLU A 280 -34.77 17.25 -18.91
N GLN A 281 -33.75 17.98 -18.45
CA GLN A 281 -33.13 19.08 -19.20
C GLN A 281 -31.88 18.65 -19.96
N ASN A 282 -31.15 17.65 -19.47
CA ASN A 282 -29.90 17.20 -20.09
C ASN A 282 -29.63 15.72 -19.77
N SER A 283 -28.88 15.05 -20.64
CA SER A 283 -28.50 13.65 -20.50
C SER A 283 -27.09 13.40 -21.01
N LEU A 284 -26.49 12.29 -20.58
CA LEU A 284 -25.18 11.86 -21.05
C LEU A 284 -25.34 10.95 -22.27
N THR A 285 -24.77 11.39 -23.41
CA THR A 285 -24.74 10.62 -24.65
C THR A 285 -23.32 10.21 -25.01
N SER A 286 -23.21 9.24 -25.92
CA SER A 286 -21.92 8.69 -26.36
C SER A 286 -21.72 8.93 -27.85
N PRO A 287 -20.97 9.98 -28.24
CA PRO A 287 -20.75 10.31 -29.64
C PRO A 287 -19.90 9.24 -30.32
N LYS A 288 -20.05 9.10 -31.63
CA LYS A 288 -19.26 8.16 -32.43
C LYS A 288 -17.79 8.63 -32.47
N ILE A 289 -16.88 7.74 -32.06
CA ILE A 289 -15.43 7.97 -32.14
C ILE A 289 -14.93 7.49 -33.50
N TRP A 290 -14.51 8.43 -34.35
CA TRP A 290 -14.05 8.13 -35.71
C TRP A 290 -12.60 7.61 -35.75
N PHE A 291 -11.71 8.19 -34.94
CA PHE A 291 -10.29 7.83 -34.88
C PHE A 291 -9.97 7.04 -33.61
N LYS A 292 -10.06 5.72 -33.70
CA LYS A 292 -9.83 4.81 -32.56
C LYS A 292 -8.43 4.94 -31.95
N SER A 293 -7.38 4.90 -32.76
CA SER A 293 -5.99 5.03 -32.28
C SER A 293 -5.74 6.39 -31.62
N GLY A 294 -6.29 7.47 -32.19
CA GLY A 294 -6.21 8.81 -31.59
C GLY A 294 -6.92 8.90 -30.24
N PHE A 295 -8.08 8.24 -30.09
CA PHE A 295 -8.77 8.14 -28.80
C PHE A 295 -7.92 7.40 -27.77
N MET A 296 -7.35 6.24 -28.13
CA MET A 296 -6.51 5.45 -27.22
C MET A 296 -5.25 6.20 -26.81
N MET A 297 -4.59 6.89 -27.73
CA MET A 297 -3.45 7.77 -27.41
C MET A 297 -3.87 8.88 -26.44
N ASN A 298 -4.98 9.55 -26.69
CA ASN A 298 -5.49 10.59 -25.79
C ASN A 298 -5.88 10.04 -24.41
N PHE A 299 -6.35 8.80 -24.35
CA PHE A 299 -6.68 8.12 -23.10
C PHE A 299 -5.43 7.79 -22.28
N ILE A 300 -4.45 7.09 -22.91
CA ILE A 300 -3.20 6.66 -22.26
C ILE A 300 -2.41 7.86 -21.77
N TYR A 301 -2.16 8.84 -22.64
CA TYR A 301 -1.38 10.03 -22.28
C TYR A 301 -2.21 11.13 -21.61
N LYS A 302 -3.48 10.86 -21.26
CA LYS A 302 -4.37 11.80 -20.57
C LYS A 302 -4.52 13.15 -21.29
N PHE A 303 -4.45 13.14 -22.62
CA PHE A 303 -4.64 14.35 -23.43
C PHE A 303 -6.11 14.66 -23.63
N PHE A 304 -6.46 15.95 -23.58
CA PHE A 304 -7.70 16.40 -24.20
C PHE A 304 -7.62 16.27 -25.73
N PRO A 305 -8.74 16.00 -26.42
CA PRO A 305 -8.76 15.94 -27.89
C PRO A 305 -8.10 17.19 -28.50
N ALA A 306 -7.14 16.97 -29.42
CA ALA A 306 -6.46 18.08 -30.12
C ALA A 306 -7.35 18.71 -31.19
N PHE A 307 -8.20 17.89 -31.81
CA PHE A 307 -9.11 18.24 -32.88
C PHE A 307 -10.48 17.64 -32.58
N GLU A 308 -11.52 18.46 -32.70
CA GLU A 308 -12.90 18.02 -32.67
C GLU A 308 -13.48 18.25 -34.06
N PHE A 309 -14.15 17.24 -34.63
CA PHE A 309 -14.83 17.42 -35.90
C PHE A 309 -16.00 18.40 -35.72
N PRO A 310 -16.32 19.20 -36.76
CA PRO A 310 -17.56 19.98 -36.76
C PRO A 310 -18.73 19.05 -36.40
N TYR A 311 -19.57 19.48 -35.45
CA TYR A 311 -20.75 18.75 -34.98
C TYR A 311 -20.53 17.52 -34.07
N THR A 312 -19.28 17.17 -33.69
CA THR A 312 -19.03 16.12 -32.67
C THR A 312 -18.18 16.67 -31.52
N LYS A 313 -18.83 17.12 -30.45
CA LYS A 313 -18.16 17.52 -29.20
C LYS A 313 -17.69 16.25 -28.45
N LEU A 314 -16.46 16.24 -27.98
CA LEU A 314 -15.87 15.14 -27.18
C LEU A 314 -15.60 15.55 -25.73
N THR A 315 -15.89 16.81 -25.40
CA THR A 315 -15.82 17.38 -24.05
C THR A 315 -17.15 18.02 -23.68
N SER A 316 -17.36 18.24 -22.38
CA SER A 316 -18.51 18.95 -21.83
C SER A 316 -18.05 19.80 -20.66
N THR A 317 -18.86 20.78 -20.25
CA THR A 317 -18.56 21.57 -19.06
C THR A 317 -19.44 21.09 -17.91
N PHE A 318 -18.80 20.64 -16.84
CA PHE A 318 -19.46 20.08 -15.67
C PHE A 318 -19.25 20.99 -14.48
N THR A 319 -20.32 21.27 -13.72
CA THR A 319 -20.21 21.97 -12.44
C THR A 319 -19.66 21.06 -11.35
N VAL A 320 -19.12 21.64 -10.28
CA VAL A 320 -18.47 20.88 -9.19
C VAL A 320 -19.38 19.87 -8.49
N ASP A 321 -20.68 20.14 -8.43
CA ASP A 321 -21.71 19.23 -7.91
C ASP A 321 -22.01 18.08 -8.89
N GLU A 322 -22.08 18.36 -10.20
CA GLU A 322 -22.18 17.32 -11.24
C GLU A 322 -20.96 16.39 -11.22
N LEU A 323 -19.75 16.96 -11.07
CA LEU A 323 -18.52 16.19 -10.92
C LEU A 323 -18.50 15.35 -9.65
N ALA A 324 -18.85 15.94 -8.50
CA ALA A 324 -18.96 15.22 -7.23
C ALA A 324 -20.01 14.11 -7.27
N SER A 325 -21.05 14.25 -8.10
CA SER A 325 -22.06 13.20 -8.30
C SER A 325 -21.50 12.00 -9.07
N MET A 326 -20.58 12.24 -10.01
CA MET A 326 -19.99 11.20 -10.87
C MET A 326 -18.70 10.61 -10.29
N PHE A 327 -17.99 11.35 -9.43
CA PHE A 327 -16.79 10.90 -8.77
C PHE A 327 -16.66 11.52 -7.37
N HIS A 328 -16.58 10.64 -6.38
CA HIS A 328 -16.15 10.93 -5.03
C HIS A 328 -15.48 9.67 -4.46
N PHE A 329 -14.75 9.80 -3.37
CA PHE A 329 -14.25 8.62 -2.68
C PHE A 329 -15.39 7.96 -1.89
N PRO A 330 -15.47 6.62 -1.85
CA PRO A 330 -16.61 5.94 -1.25
C PRO A 330 -16.72 6.23 0.26
N ASN A 331 -17.84 5.89 0.87
CA ASN A 331 -18.04 6.06 2.31
C ASN A 331 -18.69 4.79 2.86
N LYS A 332 -18.98 4.77 4.17
CA LYS A 332 -19.58 3.62 4.84
C LYS A 332 -20.93 3.16 4.25
N THR A 333 -21.61 4.00 3.47
CA THR A 333 -22.88 3.64 2.80
C THR A 333 -22.68 2.81 1.52
N VAL A 334 -21.45 2.78 0.99
CA VAL A 334 -21.10 2.00 -0.20
C VAL A 334 -20.72 0.57 0.21
N GLU A 335 -21.61 -0.38 -0.06
CA GLU A 335 -21.41 -1.80 0.29
C GLU A 335 -20.83 -2.65 -0.85
N THR A 336 -20.48 -2.03 -1.98
CA THR A 336 -19.97 -2.75 -3.16
C THR A 336 -18.72 -3.56 -2.78
N PRO A 337 -18.64 -4.86 -3.12
CA PRO A 337 -17.46 -5.66 -2.83
C PRO A 337 -16.24 -5.17 -3.62
N HIS A 338 -15.07 -5.71 -3.29
CA HIS A 338 -13.84 -5.54 -4.06
C HIS A 338 -13.19 -4.14 -4.08
N ILE A 339 -13.78 -3.15 -3.41
CA ILE A 339 -13.12 -1.87 -3.16
C ILE A 339 -11.87 -2.08 -2.28
N GLN A 340 -10.74 -1.53 -2.70
CA GLN A 340 -9.51 -1.52 -1.91
C GLN A 340 -9.56 -0.45 -0.83
N TRP A 341 -10.08 -0.83 0.33
CA TRP A 341 -10.12 0.00 1.52
C TRP A 341 -8.76 0.08 2.21
N LEU A 342 -8.52 1.19 2.90
CA LEU A 342 -7.41 1.33 3.83
C LEU A 342 -7.68 0.45 5.07
N LYS A 343 -6.88 -0.60 5.27
CA LYS A 343 -7.05 -1.56 6.38
C LYS A 343 -6.55 -1.03 7.72
N ALA A 344 -5.51 -0.19 7.69
CA ALA A 344 -4.90 0.39 8.88
C ALA A 344 -4.55 1.84 8.58
N ARG A 345 -4.76 2.74 9.56
CA ARG A 345 -4.37 4.13 9.42
C ARG A 345 -2.86 4.25 9.60
N SER A 346 -2.19 4.92 8.67
CA SER A 346 -0.82 5.37 8.87
C SER A 346 -0.81 6.50 9.91
N ALA A 347 0.18 6.50 10.80
CA ALA A 347 0.40 7.57 11.77
C ALA A 347 1.67 8.34 11.41
N PRO A 348 1.76 9.65 11.72
CA PRO A 348 3.01 10.36 11.57
C PRO A 348 4.07 9.72 12.48
N VAL A 349 5.28 9.60 11.95
CA VAL A 349 6.44 9.24 12.77
C VAL A 349 6.72 10.41 13.72
N SER A 350 6.59 10.20 15.03
CA SER A 350 6.83 11.22 16.06
C SER A 350 8.22 11.84 15.90
N SER A 351 8.35 13.15 16.12
CA SER A 351 9.65 13.87 16.13
C SER A 351 10.67 13.22 17.05
N GLU A 352 10.23 12.55 18.11
CA GLU A 352 11.06 11.87 19.10
C GLU A 352 11.68 10.56 18.59
N VAL A 353 11.14 9.98 17.50
CA VAL A 353 11.71 8.76 16.91
C VAL A 353 13.04 9.12 16.24
N PRO A 354 14.14 8.45 16.61
CA PRO A 354 15.43 8.75 16.00
C PRO A 354 15.43 8.40 14.51
N THR A 355 16.14 9.22 13.73
CA THR A 355 16.28 9.08 12.28
C THR A 355 17.68 8.67 11.84
N GLU A 356 18.62 8.68 12.79
CA GLU A 356 20.02 8.37 12.59
C GLU A 356 20.66 7.94 13.93
N GLY A 357 21.87 7.37 13.84
CA GLY A 357 22.67 6.98 14.99
C GLY A 357 22.12 5.77 15.76
N GLY A 358 21.18 5.04 15.17
CA GLY A 358 20.65 3.80 15.71
C GLY A 358 20.66 2.66 14.68
N THR A 359 19.99 1.57 15.04
CA THR A 359 19.69 0.49 14.08
C THR A 359 18.47 0.88 13.28
N PHE A 360 18.63 0.97 11.97
CA PHE A 360 17.55 1.30 11.03
C PHE A 360 16.54 0.16 10.97
N LEU A 361 15.26 0.48 11.19
CA LEU A 361 14.14 -0.46 11.15
C LEU A 361 13.33 -0.35 9.86
N GLY A 362 13.33 0.82 9.22
CA GLY A 362 12.57 1.05 8.01
C GLY A 362 12.16 2.51 7.80
N MET A 363 11.24 2.73 6.87
CA MET A 363 10.74 4.06 6.52
C MET A 363 9.28 4.19 6.97
N GLY A 364 8.98 5.21 7.78
CA GLY A 364 7.62 5.64 8.01
C GLY A 364 7.15 6.56 6.88
N TYR A 365 5.91 6.35 6.44
CA TYR A 365 5.28 7.18 5.43
C TYR A 365 3.98 7.74 5.98
N TYR A 366 3.87 9.06 5.95
CA TYR A 366 2.64 9.74 6.35
C TYR A 366 2.47 11.03 5.56
N ARG A 367 1.37 11.12 4.80
CA ARG A 367 1.00 12.32 4.01
C ARG A 367 2.11 12.83 3.08
N GLY A 368 2.69 11.93 2.28
CA GLY A 368 3.78 12.26 1.35
C GLY A 368 5.15 12.40 2.03
N ILE A 369 5.19 12.49 3.36
CA ILE A 369 6.45 12.61 4.11
C ILE A 369 6.99 11.21 4.40
N LYS A 370 8.16 10.94 3.85
CA LYS A 370 8.94 9.74 4.13
C LYS A 370 10.00 10.06 5.17
N ARG A 371 10.04 9.32 6.28
CA ARG A 371 10.99 9.53 7.37
C ARG A 371 11.63 8.20 7.80
N PRO A 372 12.97 8.11 7.90
CA PRO A 372 13.63 6.93 8.44
C PRO A 372 13.29 6.72 9.91
N ILE A 373 13.21 5.47 10.32
CA ILE A 373 12.93 5.03 11.68
C ILE A 373 14.12 4.20 12.13
N ASP A 374 14.86 4.76 13.09
CA ASP A 374 15.93 4.06 13.79
C ASP A 374 15.46 3.70 15.20
N ILE A 375 16.17 2.77 15.82
CA ILE A 375 16.10 2.52 17.26
C ILE A 375 17.50 2.62 17.85
N HIS A 376 17.67 3.48 18.84
CA HIS A 376 18.96 3.64 19.52
C HIS A 376 19.28 2.40 20.34
N LEU A 377 20.58 2.12 20.50
CA LEU A 377 21.06 0.99 21.29
C LEU A 377 20.48 0.99 22.71
N ARG A 378 20.37 2.18 23.33
CA ARG A 378 19.80 2.34 24.67
C ARG A 378 18.35 1.88 24.78
N ASP A 379 17.57 2.07 23.72
CA ASP A 379 16.19 1.61 23.67
C ASP A 379 16.13 0.10 23.38
N ARG A 380 16.99 -0.41 22.49
CA ARG A 380 17.12 -1.86 22.24
C ARG A 380 17.52 -2.65 23.48
N MET A 381 18.29 -2.06 24.42
CA MET A 381 18.63 -2.68 25.70
C MET A 381 17.40 -2.96 26.59
N ARG A 382 16.24 -2.34 26.31
CA ARG A 382 14.97 -2.63 26.99
C ARG A 382 14.18 -3.78 26.34
N HIS A 383 14.83 -4.50 25.43
CA HIS A 383 14.29 -5.59 24.62
C HIS A 383 13.31 -5.12 23.54
N MET A 384 13.17 -5.94 22.51
CA MET A 384 12.23 -5.72 21.41
C MET A 384 11.29 -6.92 21.30
N TYR A 385 9.99 -6.65 21.18
CA TYR A 385 8.99 -7.68 20.95
C TYR A 385 8.37 -7.52 19.56
N ILE A 386 8.66 -8.47 18.67
CA ILE A 386 8.24 -8.43 17.25
C ILE A 386 7.15 -9.47 17.04
N ILE A 387 5.93 -9.02 16.71
CA ILE A 387 4.76 -9.87 16.48
C ILE A 387 4.43 -9.90 15.00
N GLY A 388 4.25 -11.10 14.44
CA GLY A 388 3.83 -11.26 13.04
C GLY A 388 3.44 -12.70 12.74
N LYS A 389 2.40 -12.89 11.91
CA LYS A 389 2.05 -14.20 11.34
C LYS A 389 3.15 -14.66 10.35
N THR A 390 3.18 -15.93 10.01
CA THR A 390 4.07 -16.45 8.96
C THR A 390 3.87 -15.67 7.65
N GLY A 391 4.98 -15.31 6.98
CA GLY A 391 4.97 -14.62 5.69
C GLY A 391 4.84 -13.09 5.73
N VAL A 392 4.74 -12.46 6.90
CA VAL A 392 4.62 -10.98 7.00
C VAL A 392 5.98 -10.24 7.02
N GLY A 393 7.09 -10.96 6.88
CA GLY A 393 8.44 -10.37 6.86
C GLY A 393 9.15 -10.27 8.22
N LYS A 394 8.68 -10.96 9.27
CA LYS A 394 9.35 -10.97 10.59
C LYS A 394 10.82 -11.39 10.51
N SER A 395 11.11 -12.48 9.81
CA SER A 395 12.49 -12.99 9.67
C SER A 395 13.35 -12.02 8.86
N GLU A 396 12.77 -11.34 7.88
CA GLU A 396 13.48 -10.35 7.06
C GLU A 396 13.89 -9.12 7.88
N LEU A 397 12.98 -8.61 8.73
CA LEU A 397 13.30 -7.54 9.66
C LEU A 397 14.44 -7.93 10.62
N LEU A 398 14.43 -9.17 11.14
CA LEU A 398 15.51 -9.67 12.00
C LEU A 398 16.84 -9.77 11.25
N LYS A 399 16.85 -10.25 10.00
CA LYS A 399 18.05 -10.32 9.16
C LYS A 399 18.66 -8.93 8.95
N GLU A 400 17.84 -7.94 8.62
CA GLU A 400 18.34 -6.58 8.40
C GLU A 400 18.90 -5.95 9.68
N ILE A 401 18.32 -6.25 10.86
CA ILE A 401 18.89 -5.84 12.15
C ILE A 401 20.23 -6.53 12.42
N ILE A 402 20.28 -7.86 12.22
CA ILE A 402 21.47 -8.69 12.42
C ILE A 402 22.63 -8.21 11.55
N LYS A 403 22.35 -7.98 10.26
CA LYS A 403 23.33 -7.52 9.28
C LYS A 403 23.95 -6.18 9.68
N GLN A 404 23.13 -5.24 10.17
CA GLN A 404 23.63 -3.97 10.70
C GLN A 404 24.53 -4.16 11.92
N ASP A 405 24.14 -5.02 12.85
CA ASP A 405 24.96 -5.28 14.05
C ASP A 405 26.30 -5.95 13.71
N ILE A 406 26.31 -6.90 12.77
CA ILE A 406 27.55 -7.51 12.27
C ILE A 406 28.45 -6.46 11.61
N ALA A 407 27.87 -5.61 10.74
CA ALA A 407 28.61 -4.55 10.06
C ALA A 407 29.20 -3.51 11.04
N ASP A 408 28.49 -3.23 12.14
CA ASP A 408 28.96 -2.38 13.24
C ASP A 408 29.99 -3.08 14.15
N GLY A 409 30.35 -4.34 13.86
CA GLY A 409 31.30 -5.13 14.64
C GLY A 409 30.75 -5.66 15.97
N LYS A 410 29.43 -5.63 16.17
CA LYS A 410 28.78 -6.08 17.42
C LYS A 410 28.60 -7.60 17.41
N GLY A 411 28.79 -8.22 18.57
CA GLY A 411 28.47 -9.64 18.79
C GLY A 411 26.96 -9.88 18.77
N ILE A 412 26.54 -11.02 18.22
CA ILE A 412 25.14 -11.44 18.16
C ILE A 412 25.00 -12.89 18.60
N CYS A 413 23.81 -13.24 19.10
CA CYS A 413 23.40 -14.63 19.33
C CYS A 413 22.06 -14.84 18.63
N VAL A 414 22.01 -15.79 17.70
CA VAL A 414 20.83 -16.10 16.89
C VAL A 414 20.37 -17.50 17.25
N ILE A 415 19.10 -17.62 17.64
CA ILE A 415 18.46 -18.90 17.96
C ILE A 415 17.28 -19.06 17.02
N ASP A 416 17.38 -19.99 16.08
CA ASP A 416 16.33 -20.32 15.13
C ASP A 416 16.11 -21.84 15.04
N PRO A 417 14.96 -22.37 15.49
CA PRO A 417 14.64 -23.79 15.40
C PRO A 417 14.54 -24.33 13.96
N HIS A 418 14.39 -23.46 12.95
CA HIS A 418 14.25 -23.87 11.55
C HIS A 418 15.56 -23.84 10.76
N GLY A 419 16.56 -23.07 11.22
CA GLY A 419 17.88 -22.98 10.60
C GLY A 419 18.02 -21.94 9.48
N ASP A 420 16.93 -21.59 8.78
CA ASP A 420 16.96 -20.64 7.66
C ASP A 420 17.60 -19.28 8.01
N LEU A 421 17.30 -18.75 9.20
CA LEU A 421 17.87 -17.46 9.65
C LEU A 421 19.37 -17.59 9.96
N ILE A 422 19.81 -18.75 10.44
CA ILE A 422 21.22 -19.01 10.78
C ILE A 422 22.06 -19.06 9.50
N GLU A 423 21.61 -19.83 8.51
CA GLU A 423 22.27 -19.93 7.20
C GLU A 423 22.44 -18.57 6.52
N ASP A 424 21.40 -17.73 6.55
CA ASP A 424 21.48 -16.39 6.00
C ASP A 424 22.42 -15.50 6.83
N THR A 425 22.41 -15.63 8.15
CA THR A 425 23.31 -14.87 9.04
C THR A 425 24.78 -15.16 8.74
N LEU A 426 25.15 -16.44 8.55
CA LEU A 426 26.53 -16.86 8.27
C LEU A 426 27.09 -16.19 7.01
N ARG A 427 26.25 -15.91 6.00
CA ARG A 427 26.66 -15.23 4.76
C ARG A 427 27.05 -13.76 4.96
N TYR A 428 26.62 -13.14 6.06
CA TYR A 428 26.94 -11.75 6.38
C TYR A 428 28.15 -11.61 7.30
N ILE A 429 28.67 -12.71 7.85
CA ILE A 429 29.84 -12.68 8.71
C ILE A 429 31.08 -12.38 7.85
N PRO A 430 31.85 -11.33 8.16
CA PRO A 430 33.03 -10.99 7.38
C PRO A 430 34.12 -12.08 7.56
N PRO A 431 34.91 -12.39 6.51
CA PRO A 431 35.86 -13.51 6.54
C PRO A 431 36.86 -13.46 7.71
N GLU A 432 37.30 -12.26 8.10
CA GLU A 432 38.23 -12.05 9.22
C GLU A 432 37.64 -12.41 10.60
N ARG A 433 36.32 -12.60 10.71
CA ARG A 433 35.62 -13.01 11.94
C ARG A 433 35.15 -14.46 11.90
N ALA A 434 35.50 -15.23 10.86
CA ALA A 434 35.02 -16.61 10.70
C ALA A 434 35.40 -17.52 11.89
N GLU A 435 36.58 -17.31 12.48
CA GLU A 435 37.06 -18.07 13.64
C GLU A 435 36.34 -17.73 14.96
N ASP A 436 35.59 -16.63 15.00
CA ASP A 436 34.79 -16.24 16.18
C ASP A 436 33.41 -16.92 16.19
N VAL A 437 33.05 -17.63 15.12
CA VAL A 437 31.71 -18.19 14.93
C VAL A 437 31.55 -19.50 15.69
N ILE A 438 30.58 -19.53 16.59
CA ILE A 438 30.13 -20.75 17.27
C ILE A 438 28.81 -21.20 16.65
N LEU A 439 28.87 -22.23 15.80
CA LEU A 439 27.69 -22.86 15.22
C LEU A 439 27.28 -24.06 16.08
N PHE A 440 26.25 -23.88 16.90
CA PHE A 440 25.68 -24.94 17.73
C PHE A 440 24.41 -25.51 17.09
N ASP A 441 24.55 -26.61 16.36
CA ASP A 441 23.43 -27.38 15.81
C ASP A 441 23.26 -28.72 16.56
N PRO A 442 22.19 -28.89 17.35
CA PRO A 442 21.90 -30.17 18.00
C PRO A 442 21.69 -31.34 17.04
N ALA A 443 21.28 -31.09 15.79
CA ALA A 443 21.06 -32.13 14.80
C ALA A 443 22.36 -32.67 14.18
N GLU A 444 23.48 -31.95 14.34
CA GLU A 444 24.79 -32.34 13.81
C GLU A 444 25.42 -33.44 14.67
N THR A 445 25.28 -34.69 14.22
CA THR A 445 25.74 -35.87 14.96
C THR A 445 27.20 -36.22 14.73
N ASP A 446 27.82 -35.75 13.65
CA ASP A 446 29.21 -36.10 13.33
C ASP A 446 30.20 -35.24 14.15
N ARG A 447 29.77 -34.05 14.57
CA ARG A 447 30.54 -33.14 15.43
C ARG A 447 29.66 -32.49 16.50
N PRO A 448 29.18 -33.25 17.50
CA PRO A 448 28.32 -32.70 18.55
C PRO A 448 29.11 -31.78 19.47
N LEU A 449 28.66 -30.54 19.61
CA LEU A 449 29.21 -29.62 20.60
C LEU A 449 28.68 -29.96 22.00
N GLY A 450 29.58 -30.18 22.95
CA GLY A 450 29.23 -30.48 24.33
C GLY A 450 28.72 -29.25 25.08
N LEU A 451 27.68 -29.44 25.90
CA LEU A 451 27.23 -28.43 26.86
C LEU A 451 27.02 -29.11 28.23
N ASN A 452 28.03 -29.04 29.09
CA ASN A 452 27.95 -29.62 30.41
C ASN A 452 27.20 -28.68 31.36
N LEU A 453 25.93 -29.00 31.60
CA LEU A 453 25.05 -28.23 32.48
C LEU A 453 25.50 -28.21 33.95
N LEU A 454 26.46 -29.07 34.34
CA LEU A 454 26.95 -29.20 35.72
C LEU A 454 28.34 -28.58 35.95
N GLU A 455 28.87 -27.84 34.98
CA GLU A 455 30.13 -27.11 35.16
C GLU A 455 29.98 -25.98 36.19
N ALA A 456 30.64 -26.14 37.33
CA ALA A 456 30.69 -25.15 38.40
C ALA A 456 32.11 -24.99 38.92
N SER A 457 32.53 -23.74 39.13
CA SER A 457 33.83 -23.37 39.73
C SER A 457 33.73 -23.06 41.22
N THR A 458 32.53 -22.70 41.72
CA THR A 458 32.29 -22.36 43.13
C THR A 458 31.10 -23.13 43.70
N GLU A 459 31.02 -23.28 45.03
CA GLU A 459 29.88 -23.92 45.71
C GLU A 459 28.56 -23.16 45.44
N GLU A 460 28.61 -21.83 45.38
CA GLU A 460 27.45 -20.99 45.05
C GLU A 460 26.92 -21.29 43.63
N GLN A 461 27.82 -21.49 42.66
CA GLN A 461 27.44 -21.89 41.31
C GLN A 461 26.78 -23.27 41.27
N LYS A 462 27.25 -24.24 42.06
CA LYS A 462 26.60 -25.56 42.18
C LYS A 462 25.16 -25.43 42.66
N HIS A 463 24.91 -24.61 43.68
CA HIS A 463 23.55 -24.37 44.16
C HIS A 463 22.68 -23.62 43.14
N PHE A 464 23.23 -22.65 42.42
CA PHE A 464 22.53 -21.92 41.36
C PHE A 464 22.12 -22.85 40.20
N ILE A 465 23.06 -23.63 39.67
CA ILE A 465 22.82 -24.62 38.61
C ILE A 465 21.74 -25.62 39.03
N THR A 466 21.84 -26.11 40.27
CA THR A 466 20.85 -27.01 40.86
C THR A 466 19.45 -26.39 40.83
N GLY A 467 19.32 -25.13 41.26
CA GLY A 467 18.05 -24.40 41.21
C GLY A 467 17.54 -24.19 39.78
N ALA A 468 18.43 -23.86 38.84
CA ALA A 468 18.10 -23.67 37.44
C ALA A 468 17.57 -24.96 36.78
N ILE A 469 18.22 -26.10 37.05
CA ILE A 469 17.80 -27.41 36.54
C ILE A 469 16.44 -27.81 37.15
N ILE A 470 16.23 -27.62 38.45
CA ILE A 470 14.93 -27.90 39.08
C ILE A 470 13.82 -27.04 38.43
N ASN A 471 14.08 -25.75 38.21
CA ASN A 471 13.14 -24.86 37.52
C ASN A 471 12.89 -25.28 36.06
N LEU A 472 13.92 -25.77 35.36
CA LEU A 472 13.76 -26.36 34.03
C LEU A 472 12.86 -27.59 34.07
N MET A 473 13.05 -28.48 35.04
CA MET A 473 12.20 -29.66 35.20
C MET A 473 10.74 -29.28 35.46
N TYR A 474 10.47 -28.24 36.26
CA TYR A 474 9.13 -27.69 36.43
C TYR A 474 8.52 -27.25 35.10
N LYS A 475 9.24 -26.46 34.31
CA LYS A 475 8.74 -25.97 33.01
C LYS A 475 8.44 -27.12 32.03
N LEU A 476 9.23 -28.18 32.05
CA LEU A 476 9.11 -29.30 31.12
C LEU A 476 8.01 -30.30 31.52
N TYR A 477 7.89 -30.62 32.81
CA TYR A 477 7.04 -31.73 33.28
C TYR A 477 5.88 -31.29 34.17
N ASP A 478 5.91 -30.10 34.74
CA ASP A 478 4.85 -29.58 35.60
C ASP A 478 4.67 -28.05 35.49
N PRO A 479 4.42 -27.51 34.28
CA PRO A 479 4.37 -26.06 34.05
C PRO A 479 3.25 -25.37 34.84
N GLN A 480 2.19 -26.11 35.19
CA GLN A 480 1.04 -25.63 35.97
C GLN A 480 1.14 -25.94 37.48
N ARG A 481 2.22 -26.57 37.94
CA ARG A 481 2.43 -26.98 39.34
C ARG A 481 1.28 -27.83 39.90
N THR A 482 0.88 -28.82 39.13
CA THR A 482 -0.14 -29.83 39.44
C THR A 482 0.31 -30.85 40.49
N GLY A 483 1.59 -30.83 40.89
CA GLY A 483 2.14 -31.69 41.94
C GLY A 483 2.88 -32.91 41.39
N ILE A 484 3.11 -32.98 40.08
CA ILE A 484 3.99 -33.96 39.46
C ILE A 484 5.40 -33.72 40.01
N ILE A 485 5.91 -32.49 39.93
CA ILE A 485 7.15 -32.13 40.61
C ILE A 485 6.78 -31.51 41.95
N GLY A 486 7.37 -32.05 43.02
CA GLY A 486 7.11 -31.59 44.39
C GLY A 486 8.34 -31.66 45.29
N PRO A 487 8.19 -31.31 46.59
CA PRO A 487 9.31 -31.13 47.51
C PRO A 487 10.23 -32.34 47.64
N ARG A 488 9.68 -33.57 47.57
CA ARG A 488 10.48 -34.80 47.62
C ARG A 488 11.37 -34.97 46.38
N PHE A 489 10.84 -34.68 45.19
CA PHE A 489 11.60 -34.70 43.94
C PHE A 489 12.72 -33.67 43.99
N GLU A 490 12.41 -32.43 44.37
CA GLU A 490 13.40 -31.37 44.50
C GLU A 490 14.51 -31.74 45.47
N HIS A 491 14.15 -32.28 46.64
CA HIS A 491 15.10 -32.66 47.66
C HIS A 491 16.05 -33.77 47.16
N ALA A 492 15.51 -34.80 46.51
CA ALA A 492 16.32 -35.90 45.98
C ALA A 492 17.24 -35.43 44.84
N VAL A 493 16.69 -34.73 43.85
CA VAL A 493 17.44 -34.22 42.70
C VAL A 493 18.54 -33.24 43.13
N ARG A 494 18.25 -32.36 44.10
CA ARG A 494 19.24 -31.44 44.66
C ARG A 494 20.42 -32.18 45.29
N ASN A 495 20.15 -33.15 46.17
CA ASN A 495 21.22 -33.90 46.82
C ASN A 495 22.03 -34.73 45.81
N ALA A 496 21.37 -35.33 44.81
CA ALA A 496 22.08 -36.05 43.74
C ALA A 496 22.98 -35.13 42.91
N MET A 497 22.49 -33.96 42.48
CA MET A 497 23.28 -33.01 41.70
C MET A 497 24.48 -32.46 42.50
N LEU A 498 24.29 -32.11 43.78
CA LEU A 498 25.39 -31.69 44.65
C LEU A 498 26.42 -32.81 44.87
N THR A 499 25.96 -34.07 44.91
CA THR A 499 26.83 -35.24 45.04
C THR A 499 27.68 -35.44 43.79
N ILE A 500 27.08 -35.45 42.59
CA ILE A 500 27.84 -35.63 41.34
C ILE A 500 28.77 -34.44 41.05
N MET A 501 28.35 -33.20 41.35
CA MET A 501 29.21 -32.01 41.20
C MET A 501 30.36 -31.96 42.22
N SER A 502 30.44 -32.91 43.15
CA SER A 502 31.63 -33.09 43.99
C SER A 502 32.78 -33.75 43.24
N GLU A 503 32.50 -34.41 42.11
CA GLU A 503 33.51 -34.95 41.20
C GLU A 503 33.61 -34.07 39.93
N PRO A 504 34.76 -33.42 39.69
CA PRO A 504 34.98 -32.63 38.47
C PRO A 504 34.80 -33.46 37.20
N GLY A 505 34.12 -32.89 36.20
CA GLY A 505 33.87 -33.55 34.93
C GLY A 505 32.65 -34.48 34.92
N SER A 506 31.95 -34.63 36.05
CA SER A 506 30.63 -35.27 36.07
C SER A 506 29.64 -34.50 35.19
N THR A 507 28.67 -35.23 34.64
CA THR A 507 27.73 -34.71 33.64
C THR A 507 26.29 -34.97 34.07
N PHE A 508 25.35 -34.48 33.26
CA PHE A 508 23.93 -34.67 33.52
C PHE A 508 23.52 -36.16 33.50
N ILE A 509 24.30 -37.03 32.85
CA ILE A 509 24.04 -38.47 32.76
C ILE A 509 24.21 -39.15 34.12
N GLU A 510 25.20 -38.73 34.92
CA GLU A 510 25.50 -39.33 36.22
C GLU A 510 24.36 -39.17 37.23
N ILE A 511 23.41 -38.26 37.00
CA ILE A 511 22.21 -38.12 37.85
C ILE A 511 21.44 -39.44 37.91
N VAL A 512 21.19 -40.08 36.76
CA VAL A 512 20.47 -41.36 36.70
C VAL A 512 21.28 -42.47 37.39
N ARG A 513 22.61 -42.43 37.23
CA ARG A 513 23.50 -43.41 37.83
C ARG A 513 23.54 -43.31 39.35
N VAL A 514 23.61 -42.09 39.91
CA VAL A 514 23.55 -41.87 41.37
C VAL A 514 22.21 -42.34 41.97
N MET A 515 21.12 -42.29 41.21
CA MET A 515 19.81 -42.76 41.69
C MET A 515 19.65 -44.29 41.64
N THR A 516 20.50 -45.03 40.91
CA THR A 516 20.30 -46.47 40.65
C THR A 516 21.47 -47.35 41.06
N ASP A 517 22.69 -46.81 41.12
CA ASP A 517 23.93 -47.53 41.43
C ASP A 517 24.50 -47.07 42.78
N GLN A 518 24.19 -47.84 43.83
CA GLN A 518 24.68 -47.57 45.17
C GLN A 518 26.22 -47.64 45.27
N LYS A 519 26.89 -48.45 44.44
CA LYS A 519 28.37 -48.54 44.46
C LYS A 519 28.98 -47.23 43.98
N PHE A 520 28.41 -46.67 42.91
CA PHE A 520 28.83 -45.36 42.40
C PHE A 520 28.65 -44.24 43.44
N VAL A 521 27.55 -44.27 44.20
CA VAL A 521 27.36 -43.32 45.32
C VAL A 521 28.48 -43.48 46.35
N GLN A 522 28.83 -44.71 46.76
CA GLN A 522 29.92 -44.95 47.71
C GLN A 522 31.28 -44.45 47.23
N GLU A 523 31.55 -44.48 45.91
CA GLU A 523 32.77 -43.91 45.31
C GLU A 523 32.81 -42.38 45.40
N LEU A 524 31.64 -41.71 45.32
CA LEU A 524 31.52 -40.26 45.37
C LEU A 524 31.49 -39.70 46.81
N LEU A 525 30.95 -40.44 47.78
CA LEU A 525 30.78 -39.96 49.16
C LEU A 525 32.05 -39.40 49.83
N PRO A 526 33.26 -39.96 49.63
CA PRO A 526 34.49 -39.37 50.17
C PRO A 526 34.80 -37.96 49.61
N LYS A 527 34.27 -37.63 48.44
CA LYS A 527 34.48 -36.35 47.74
C LYS A 527 33.45 -35.30 48.14
N VAL A 528 32.31 -35.71 48.69
CA VAL A 528 31.26 -34.81 49.19
C VAL A 528 31.72 -34.13 50.48
N LYS A 529 31.98 -32.83 50.40
CA LYS A 529 32.45 -32.00 51.53
C LYS A 529 31.32 -31.58 52.46
N ASP A 530 30.12 -31.39 51.93
CA ASP A 530 28.96 -30.95 52.72
C ASP A 530 28.42 -32.10 53.59
N PRO A 531 28.45 -31.99 54.93
CA PRO A 531 27.96 -33.04 55.81
C PRO A 531 26.45 -33.29 55.67
N ILE A 532 25.65 -32.30 55.25
CA ILE A 532 24.20 -32.44 55.06
C ILE A 532 23.92 -33.27 53.81
N VAL A 533 24.60 -32.98 52.70
CA VAL A 533 24.49 -33.79 51.46
C VAL A 533 24.99 -35.21 51.70
N ARG A 534 26.05 -35.38 52.50
CA ARG A 534 26.53 -36.71 52.88
C ARG A 534 25.52 -37.50 53.72
N ARG A 535 24.89 -36.85 54.72
CA ARG A 535 23.86 -37.46 55.58
C ARG A 535 22.60 -37.87 54.83
N TYR A 536 22.27 -37.21 53.73
CA TYR A 536 21.17 -37.65 52.87
C TYR A 536 21.36 -39.11 52.43
N TRP A 537 22.57 -39.50 52.04
CA TRP A 537 22.86 -40.86 51.61
C TRP A 537 23.05 -41.85 52.76
N THR A 538 23.79 -41.45 53.81
CA THR A 538 24.15 -42.35 54.91
C THR A 538 23.03 -42.59 55.92
N ASP A 539 22.12 -41.62 56.06
CA ASP A 539 21.09 -41.65 57.09
C ASP A 539 19.71 -41.78 56.43
N GLN A 540 19.29 -40.79 55.65
CA GLN A 540 17.92 -40.74 55.12
C GLN A 540 17.64 -41.84 54.10
N ILE A 541 18.47 -41.93 53.04
CA ILE A 541 18.32 -42.98 52.04
C ILE A 541 18.60 -44.32 52.69
N ALA A 542 19.73 -44.53 53.37
CA ALA A 542 20.05 -45.83 53.98
C ALA A 542 18.93 -46.41 54.86
N GLN A 543 18.26 -45.58 55.67
CA GLN A 543 17.19 -46.00 56.60
C GLN A 543 15.79 -46.13 55.96
N THR A 544 15.61 -45.74 54.69
CA THR A 544 14.33 -45.92 53.98
C THR A 544 14.16 -47.37 53.54
N SER A 545 12.93 -47.92 53.54
CA SER A 545 12.70 -49.29 53.06
C SER A 545 13.01 -49.42 51.56
N ASP A 546 13.49 -50.58 51.11
CA ASP A 546 13.92 -50.79 49.72
C ASP A 546 12.77 -50.60 48.72
N PHE A 547 11.54 -50.91 49.13
CA PHE A 547 10.34 -50.64 48.33
C PHE A 547 10.11 -49.14 48.11
N HIS A 548 10.11 -48.33 49.18
CA HIS A 548 9.88 -46.89 49.07
C HIS A 548 11.06 -46.15 48.41
N LYS A 549 12.29 -46.64 48.57
CA LYS A 549 13.45 -46.16 47.82
C LYS A 549 13.22 -46.34 46.32
N SER A 550 12.89 -47.55 45.89
CA SER A 550 12.74 -47.90 44.47
C SER A 550 11.63 -47.07 43.82
N GLU A 551 10.48 -46.92 44.48
CA GLU A 551 9.35 -46.13 43.96
C GLU A 551 9.72 -44.65 43.70
N VAL A 552 10.41 -44.01 44.66
CA VAL A 552 10.81 -42.60 44.54
C VAL A 552 11.93 -42.42 43.52
N LEU A 553 12.89 -43.34 43.48
CA LEU A 553 14.03 -43.27 42.57
C LEU A 553 13.62 -43.55 41.13
N ASP A 554 12.79 -44.56 40.87
CA ASP A 554 12.25 -44.87 39.54
C ASP A 554 11.42 -43.71 38.99
N TYR A 555 10.64 -43.06 39.86
CA TYR A 555 9.90 -41.85 39.51
C TYR A 555 10.85 -40.75 39.00
N ILE A 556 11.94 -40.47 39.71
CA ILE A 556 12.93 -39.46 39.30
C ILE A 556 13.64 -39.90 38.01
N VAL A 557 14.12 -41.15 37.96
CA VAL A 557 14.79 -41.72 36.79
C VAL A 557 13.92 -41.62 35.54
N SER A 558 12.61 -41.81 35.63
CA SER A 558 11.71 -41.68 34.48
C SER A 558 11.73 -40.29 33.81
N LYS A 559 12.03 -39.22 34.58
CA LYS A 559 12.08 -37.83 34.10
C LYS A 559 13.44 -37.46 33.52
N PHE A 560 14.52 -38.00 34.09
CA PHE A 560 15.89 -37.79 33.61
C PHE A 560 16.28 -38.75 32.48
N GLY A 561 15.73 -39.96 32.48
CA GLY A 561 16.04 -41.02 31.52
C GLY A 561 15.72 -40.63 30.08
N ARG A 562 14.74 -39.74 29.84
CA ARG A 562 14.46 -39.22 28.49
C ARG A 562 15.62 -38.44 27.88
N PHE A 563 16.42 -37.75 28.70
CA PHE A 563 17.61 -37.04 28.24
C PHE A 563 18.79 -37.98 27.93
N VAL A 564 18.88 -39.09 28.67
CA VAL A 564 19.98 -40.06 28.54
C VAL A 564 19.72 -41.10 27.43
N THR A 565 18.46 -41.47 27.21
CA THR A 565 18.08 -42.45 26.19
C THR A 565 18.17 -41.89 24.77
N ASN A 566 17.90 -40.60 24.58
CA ASN A 566 18.10 -39.92 23.30
C ASN A 566 19.60 -39.69 23.04
N GLN A 567 20.15 -40.36 22.03
CA GLN A 567 21.58 -40.30 21.70
C GLN A 567 22.05 -38.89 21.33
N MET A 568 21.24 -38.11 20.60
CA MET A 568 21.55 -36.73 20.21
C MET A 568 21.74 -35.86 21.47
N MET A 569 20.77 -35.88 22.38
CA MET A 569 20.85 -35.15 23.64
C MET A 569 21.99 -35.64 24.51
N ARG A 570 22.16 -36.97 24.63
CA ARG A 570 23.22 -37.59 25.43
C ARG A 570 24.61 -37.18 24.96
N ASN A 571 24.84 -37.09 23.64
CA ASN A 571 26.12 -36.67 23.07
C ASN A 571 26.44 -35.20 23.36
N ILE A 572 25.44 -34.35 23.64
CA ILE A 572 25.62 -32.94 23.99
C ILE A 572 25.87 -32.79 25.50
N ILE A 573 24.96 -33.31 26.34
CA ILE A 573 25.00 -33.09 27.80
C ILE A 573 25.88 -34.07 28.56
N GLY A 574 26.39 -35.10 27.88
CA GLY A 574 27.24 -36.16 28.42
C GLY A 574 28.74 -35.92 28.28
N GLN A 575 29.13 -34.76 27.76
CA GLN A 575 30.54 -34.39 27.66
C GLN A 575 31.00 -33.79 28.99
N SER A 576 32.18 -34.17 29.47
CA SER A 576 32.71 -33.71 30.76
C SER A 576 33.06 -32.23 30.78
N LYS A 577 33.29 -31.64 29.61
CA LYS A 577 33.53 -30.20 29.42
C LYS A 577 32.64 -29.61 28.34
N SER A 578 32.20 -28.37 28.52
CA SER A 578 31.50 -27.62 27.48
C SER A 578 32.45 -27.25 26.34
N ALA A 579 31.95 -27.24 25.11
CA ALA A 579 32.73 -26.88 23.92
C ALA A 579 33.07 -25.39 23.86
N PHE A 580 32.29 -24.54 24.55
CA PHE A 580 32.50 -23.10 24.65
C PHE A 580 32.03 -22.57 26.00
N ASP A 581 32.56 -21.43 26.40
CA ASP A 581 32.26 -20.74 27.66
C ASP A 581 31.45 -19.47 27.37
N PHE A 582 30.20 -19.42 27.83
CA PHE A 582 29.32 -18.28 27.60
C PHE A 582 29.87 -16.96 28.11
N ARG A 583 30.65 -16.94 29.21
CA ARG A 583 31.24 -15.69 29.71
C ARG A 583 32.29 -15.18 28.75
N LYS A 584 33.19 -16.04 28.28
CA LYS A 584 34.21 -15.67 27.28
C LYS A 584 33.63 -15.25 25.94
N VAL A 585 32.42 -15.70 25.61
CA VAL A 585 31.72 -15.31 24.37
C VAL A 585 31.05 -13.93 24.53
N MET A 586 30.66 -13.56 25.75
CA MET A 586 29.99 -12.28 26.03
C MET A 586 30.94 -11.15 26.43
N ASP A 587 32.03 -11.49 27.14
CA ASP A 587 33.07 -10.57 27.64
C ASP A 587 34.14 -10.33 26.58
#